data_AF-A0AAU5VIN6-F1
#
_entry.id   AF-A0AAU5VIN6-F1
#
_cell.length_a   1.000
_cell.length_b   1.000
_cell.length_c   1.000
_cell.angle_alpha   90.00
_cell.angle_beta   90.00
_cell.angle_gamma   90.00
#
_symmetry.space_group_name_H-M   'P 1'
#
loop_
_entity.id
_entity.type
_entity.pdbx_description
1 polymer ?
#
loop_
_entity_poly.entity_id
_entity_poly.type
_entity_poly.pdbx_seq_one_letter_code
_entity_poly.pdbx_strand_id
1 'polypeptide(L)' 'MTAVAIEITPRPAPVVADPDEVVLIGDVDMLTAGTTPGCNDDNPYQ' A
#
# COMPACT_ATOMS: atom_id res chain seq x y z
N MET A 1 -19.44 -23.86 -26.78
CA MET A 1 -19.06 -23.55 -25.39
C MET A 1 -17.59 -23.91 -25.23
N THR A 2 -16.74 -22.96 -24.88
CA THR A 2 -15.30 -23.14 -24.70
C THR A 2 -14.96 -23.16 -23.21
N ALA A 3 -14.19 -24.15 -22.77
CA ALA A 3 -13.73 -24.24 -21.39
C ALA A 3 -12.35 -23.59 -21.26
N VAL A 4 -12.13 -22.83 -20.18
CA VAL A 4 -10.86 -22.21 -19.83
C VAL A 4 -10.36 -22.84 -18.54
N ALA A 5 -9.12 -23.33 -18.54
CA ALA A 5 -8.48 -23.85 -17.35
C ALA A 5 -8.01 -22.68 -16.47
N ILE A 6 -8.35 -22.71 -15.19
CA ILE A 6 -7.90 -21.76 -14.18
C ILE A 6 -7.13 -22.54 -13.12
N GLU A 7 -5.88 -22.14 -12.89
CA GLU A 7 -5.06 -22.67 -11.81
C GLU A 7 -5.15 -21.73 -10.61
N ILE A 8 -5.63 -22.25 -9.47
CA ILE A 8 -5.68 -21.50 -8.22
C ILE A 8 -4.47 -21.93 -7.40
N THR A 9 -3.50 -21.04 -7.26
CA THR A 9 -2.32 -21.25 -6.41
C THR A 9 -2.50 -20.53 -5.06
N PRO A 10 -1.90 -21.05 -3.97
CA PRO A 10 -1.88 -20.34 -2.71
C PRO A 10 -1.19 -18.98 -2.85
N ARG A 11 -1.78 -17.94 -2.24
CA ARG A 11 -1.11 -16.64 -2.14
C ARG A 11 0.17 -16.81 -1.29
N PRO A 12 1.30 -16.20 -1.69
CA PRO A 12 2.47 -16.11 -0.83
C PRO A 12 2.06 -15.58 0.55
N ALA A 13 2.50 -16.25 1.62
CA ALA A 13 2.31 -15.72 2.96
C ALA A 13 3.05 -14.37 3.05
N PRO A 14 2.46 -13.34 3.68
CA PRO A 14 3.19 -12.13 3.96
C PRO A 14 4.40 -12.50 4.79
N VAL A 15 5.59 -12.05 4.37
CA VAL A 15 6.75 -12.07 5.25
C VAL A 15 6.37 -11.22 6.44
N VAL A 16 6.34 -11.83 7.63
CA VAL A 16 6.18 -11.08 8.87
C VAL A 16 7.42 -10.21 8.96
N ALA A 17 7.29 -8.92 8.60
CA ALA A 17 8.32 -7.94 8.87
C ALA A 17 8.59 -7.98 10.37
N ASP A 18 9.87 -7.89 10.75
CA ASP A 18 10.26 -7.88 12.15
C ASP A 18 9.43 -6.80 12.86
N PRO A 19 8.76 -7.05 14.00
CA PRO A 19 8.01 -6.00 14.70
C PRO A 19 8.87 -4.78 15.02
N ASP A 20 10.18 -4.96 15.12
CA ASP A 20 11.17 -3.88 15.29
C ASP A 20 11.40 -3.05 14.00
N GLU A 21 11.02 -3.58 12.83
CA GLU A 21 11.04 -2.90 11.53
C GLU A 21 9.75 -2.09 11.28
N VAL A 22 8.71 -2.29 12.10
CA VAL A 22 7.41 -1.62 11.97
C VAL A 22 7.29 -0.46 12.97
N VAL A 23 7.45 0.77 12.48
CA VAL A 23 7.21 1.97 13.29
C VAL A 23 5.72 2.29 13.31
N LEU A 24 5.07 2.13 14.47
CA LEU A 24 3.70 2.56 14.71
C LEU A 24 3.66 4.09 14.80
N ILE A 25 3.05 4.73 13.79
CA ILE A 25 2.88 6.18 13.75
C ILE A 25 1.62 6.53 14.55
N GLY A 26 1.79 7.21 15.69
CA GLY A 26 0.69 7.63 16.56
C GLY A 26 -0.11 8.81 16.02
N ASP A 27 0.48 9.59 15.11
CA ASP A 27 -0.15 10.75 14.49
C ASP A 27 0.41 10.96 13.07
N VAL A 28 -0.44 10.66 12.08
CA VAL A 28 -0.10 10.79 10.65
C VAL A 28 -0.07 12.26 10.22
N ASP A 29 -0.87 13.11 10.85
CA ASP A 29 -0.94 14.53 10.54
C ASP A 29 0.34 15.22 11.02
N MET A 30 0.85 14.87 12.21
CA MET A 30 2.16 15.33 12.69
C MET A 30 3.29 14.89 11.76
N LEU A 31 3.25 13.66 11.25
CA LEU A 31 4.26 13.14 10.32
C LEU A 31 4.26 13.89 8.97
N THR A 32 3.09 14.36 8.54
CA THR A 32 2.88 14.98 7.22
C THR A 32 2.77 16.51 7.28
N ALA A 33 2.78 17.12 8.47
CA ALA A 33 2.60 18.56 8.69
C ALA A 33 3.62 19.45 7.96
N GLY A 34 4.80 18.90 7.61
CA GLY A 34 5.83 19.59 6.83
C GLY A 34 5.99 19.11 5.39
N THR A 35 5.23 18.08 4.96
CA THR A 35 5.24 17.65 3.56
C THR A 35 4.39 18.63 2.75
N THR A 36 5.04 19.41 1.89
CA THR A 36 4.39 20.44 1.07
C THR A 36 3.28 19.86 0.18
N PRO A 37 2.12 20.54 0.05
CA PRO A 37 1.04 20.12 -0.85
C PRO A 37 1.50 20.20 -2.30
N GLY A 38 1.24 19.15 -3.06
CA GLY A 38 1.57 19.04 -4.49
C GLY A 38 1.12 17.72 -5.11
N CYS A 39 0.96 16.66 -4.30
CA CYS A 39 0.42 15.38 -4.77
C CYS A 39 -1.01 15.45 -5.34
N ASN A 40 -1.76 16.52 -5.08
CA ASN A 40 -3.11 16.72 -5.64
C ASN A 40 -3.14 17.58 -6.91
N ASP A 41 -2.12 18.43 -7.14
CA ASP A 41 -2.02 19.29 -8.32
C ASP A 41 -1.40 18.55 -9.51
N ASP A 42 -0.65 17.48 -9.24
CA ASP A 42 -0.11 16.54 -10.24
C ASP A 42 -1.09 15.40 -10.58
N ASN A 43 -2.36 15.46 -10.15
CA ASN A 43 -3.35 14.45 -10.52
C ASN A 43 -3.91 14.74 -11.92
N PRO A 44 -3.54 13.97 -12.97
CA PRO A 44 -3.97 14.24 -14.35
C PRO A 44 -5.41 13.80 -14.64
N TYR A 45 -6.15 13.36 -13.60
CA TYR A 45 -7.50 12.80 -13.70
C TYR A 45 -8.56 13.60 -12.92
N GLN A 46 -8.30 14.87 -12.58
CA GLN A 46 -9.37 15.77 -12.10
C GLN A 46 -10.36 16.14 -13.21
#